data_AF-A0A164G6W0-F1
#
_entry.id   AF-A0A164G6W0-F1
#
_cell.length_a   1.000
_cell.length_b   1.000
_cell.length_c   1.000
_cell.angle_alpha   90.00
_cell.angle_beta   90.00
_cell.angle_gamma   90.00
#
_symmetry.space_group_name_H-M   'P 1'
#
loop_
_entity.id
_entity.type
_entity.pdbx_description
1 polymer ?
#
loop_
_entity_poly.entity_id
_entity_poly.type
_entity_poly.pdbx_seq_one_letter_code
_entity_poly.pdbx_strand_id
1 'polypeptide(L)'
;MPRSLHEMGAQIILGNTFHLWMRPGLDIMKGFGGLHQFEKWDKPILTDSGGFQVWSLGDMRKITEEGVTFASPVNGDKLFMSPEVSMQIQTILNSDIVMQLDECTPYETKGHLTTEAEARKSM
;
A
#
# COMPACT_ATOMS: atom_id res chain seq x y z
N MET A 1 8.26 -20.44 1.55
CA MET A 1 8.16 -19.39 2.58
C MET A 1 6.95 -19.50 3.53
N PRO A 2 5.86 -20.24 3.27
CA PRO A 2 4.75 -20.34 4.24
C PRO A 2 5.05 -21.14 5.51
N ARG A 3 5.86 -22.21 5.42
CA ARG A 3 5.98 -23.23 6.48
C ARG A 3 6.37 -22.66 7.85
N SER A 4 7.37 -21.79 7.92
CA SER A 4 7.81 -21.19 9.18
C SER A 4 6.72 -20.30 9.81
N LEU A 5 5.92 -19.61 9.00
CA LEU A 5 4.80 -18.80 9.49
C LEU A 5 3.70 -19.69 10.09
N HIS A 6 3.42 -20.85 9.47
CA HIS A 6 2.51 -21.84 10.06
C HIS A 6 3.05 -22.41 11.37
N GLU A 7 4.34 -22.76 11.43
CA GLU A 7 5.00 -23.29 12.64
C GLU A 7 5.02 -22.26 13.78
N MET A 8 5.15 -20.97 13.45
CA MET A 8 5.03 -19.86 14.41
C MET A 8 3.58 -19.58 14.85
N GLY A 9 2.59 -20.19 14.20
CA GLY A 9 1.18 -20.00 14.53
C GLY A 9 0.59 -18.69 13.99
N ALA A 10 1.23 -18.02 13.02
CA ALA A 10 0.69 -16.81 12.41
C ALA A 10 -0.71 -17.07 11.81
N GLN A 11 -1.65 -16.17 12.07
CA GLN A 11 -3.05 -16.28 11.62
C GLN A 11 -3.37 -15.36 10.44
N ILE A 12 -2.58 -14.31 10.26
CA ILE A 12 -2.72 -13.32 9.19
C ILE A 12 -1.34 -12.76 8.86
N ILE A 13 -1.16 -12.32 7.62
CA ILE A 13 0.03 -11.60 7.17
C ILE A 13 -0.35 -10.26 6.55
N LEU A 14 0.61 -9.34 6.49
CA LEU A 14 0.46 -8.05 5.83
C LEU A 14 1.21 -8.06 4.49
N GLY A 15 0.49 -7.81 3.40
CA GLY A 15 1.04 -7.58 2.07
C GLY A 15 1.20 -6.09 1.79
N ASN A 16 2.36 -5.69 1.29
CA ASN A 16 2.61 -4.30 0.94
C ASN A 16 2.17 -4.01 -0.50
N THR A 17 1.11 -3.22 -0.66
CA THR A 17 0.51 -2.91 -1.95
C THR A 17 1.46 -2.18 -2.88
N PHE A 18 2.23 -1.23 -2.35
CA PHE A 18 3.17 -0.43 -3.14
C PHE A 18 4.23 -1.31 -3.82
N HIS A 19 4.86 -2.22 -3.07
CA HIS A 19 5.89 -3.08 -3.63
C HIS A 19 5.31 -4.11 -4.61
N LEU A 20 4.19 -4.75 -4.25
CA LEU A 20 3.54 -5.76 -5.10
C LEU A 20 3.04 -5.17 -6.42
N TRP A 21 2.61 -3.91 -6.40
CA TRP A 21 2.22 -3.17 -7.60
C TRP A 21 3.41 -2.93 -8.54
N MET A 22 4.59 -2.63 -7.99
CA MET A 22 5.79 -2.37 -8.79
C MET A 22 6.43 -3.64 -9.34
N ARG A 23 6.58 -4.64 -8.47
CA ARG A 23 7.22 -5.91 -8.78
C ARG A 23 6.60 -7.00 -7.90
N PRO A 24 6.09 -8.09 -8.48
CA PRO A 24 6.16 -8.46 -9.90
C PRO A 24 5.18 -7.68 -10.81
N GLY A 25 4.25 -6.91 -10.24
CA GLY A 25 3.24 -6.18 -11.00
C GLY A 25 1.91 -6.90 -11.11
N LEU A 26 0.86 -6.14 -11.44
CA LEU A 26 -0.53 -6.62 -11.37
C LEU A 26 -0.85 -7.70 -12.39
N ASP A 27 -0.25 -7.67 -13.57
CA ASP A 27 -0.54 -8.68 -14.60
C ASP A 27 -0.06 -10.07 -14.20
N ILE A 28 1.11 -10.13 -13.54
CA ILE A 28 1.62 -11.38 -12.96
C ILE A 28 0.71 -11.80 -11.80
N MET A 29 0.34 -10.90 -10.90
CA MET A 29 -0.55 -11.20 -9.78
C MET A 29 -1.92 -11.74 -10.25
N LYS A 30 -2.52 -11.13 -11.28
CA LYS A 30 -3.73 -11.64 -11.94
C LYS A 30 -3.54 -13.04 -12.49
N GLY A 31 -2.41 -13.29 -13.15
CA GLY A 31 -2.09 -14.61 -13.71
C GLY A 31 -2.04 -15.73 -12.67
N PHE A 32 -1.65 -15.41 -11.43
CA PHE A 32 -1.68 -16.35 -10.31
C PHE A 32 -3.05 -16.45 -9.62
N GLY A 33 -3.99 -15.56 -9.91
CA GLY A 33 -5.28 -15.48 -9.21
C GLY A 33 -5.20 -14.76 -7.86
N GLY A 34 -4.21 -13.88 -7.67
CA GLY A 34 -4.00 -13.08 -6.46
C GLY A 34 -2.93 -13.61 -5.51
N LEU A 35 -2.78 -12.94 -4.38
CA LEU A 35 -1.61 -13.05 -3.51
C LEU A 35 -1.57 -14.37 -2.75
N HIS A 36 -2.71 -14.93 -2.35
CA HIS A 36 -2.78 -16.25 -1.70
C HIS A 36 -2.13 -17.35 -2.55
N GLN A 37 -2.40 -17.36 -3.85
CA GLN A 37 -1.86 -18.38 -4.75
C GLN A 37 -0.40 -18.13 -5.11
N PHE A 38 -0.01 -16.86 -5.21
CA PHE A 38 1.36 -16.44 -5.45
C PHE A 38 2.29 -16.83 -4.27
N GLU A 39 1.90 -16.51 -3.04
CA GLU A 39 2.68 -16.80 -1.83
C GLU A 39 2.47 -18.22 -1.28
N LYS A 40 1.44 -18.93 -1.77
CA LYS A 40 0.96 -20.21 -1.22
C LYS A 40 0.56 -20.09 0.25
N TRP A 41 -0.19 -19.04 0.57
CA TRP A 41 -0.74 -18.76 1.88
C TRP A 41 -2.27 -18.88 1.87
N ASP A 42 -2.81 -19.74 2.72
CA ASP A 42 -4.24 -20.12 2.75
C ASP A 42 -5.03 -19.47 3.89
N LYS A 43 -4.37 -18.67 4.73
CA LYS A 43 -5.03 -17.87 5.79
C LYS A 43 -5.20 -16.42 5.36
N PRO A 44 -5.88 -15.58 6.16
CA PRO A 44 -6.10 -14.18 5.79
C PRO A 44 -4.84 -13.38 5.44
N ILE A 45 -5.02 -12.41 4.57
CA ILE A 45 -4.06 -11.39 4.17
C ILE A 45 -4.69 -10.01 4.35
N LEU A 46 -3.98 -9.12 5.03
CA LEU A 46 -4.27 -7.69 5.04
C LEU A 46 -3.35 -7.01 4.02
N THR A 47 -3.89 -6.17 3.15
CA THR A 47 -3.06 -5.28 2.32
C THR A 47 -3.11 -3.85 2.83
N ASP A 48 -1.95 -3.20 2.92
CA ASP A 48 -1.91 -1.76 3.17
C ASP A 48 -2.37 -0.98 1.93
N SER A 49 -2.64 0.32 2.08
CA SER A 49 -3.14 1.14 0.96
C SER A 49 -2.05 1.52 -0.05
N GLY A 50 -0.78 1.39 0.34
CA GLY A 50 0.39 1.95 -0.35
C GLY A 50 0.61 3.45 -0.12
N GLY A 51 -0.30 4.14 0.57
CA GLY A 51 -0.25 5.59 0.78
C GLY A 51 0.98 6.05 1.54
N PHE A 52 1.34 5.36 2.62
CA PHE A 52 2.53 5.68 3.42
C PHE A 52 3.83 5.61 2.60
N GLN A 53 4.00 4.61 1.73
CA GLN A 53 5.20 4.46 0.91
C GLN A 53 5.28 5.54 -0.16
N VAL A 54 4.14 5.89 -0.78
CA VAL A 54 4.09 7.03 -1.69
C VAL A 54 4.45 8.33 -0.95
N TRP A 55 4.03 8.46 0.31
CA TRP A 55 4.34 9.60 1.17
C TRP A 55 5.80 9.59 1.68
N SER A 56 6.45 8.45 1.82
CA SER A 56 7.85 8.39 2.25
C SER A 56 8.85 8.76 1.14
N LEU A 57 8.42 8.81 -0.13
CA LEU A 57 9.26 9.20 -1.28
C LEU A 57 9.67 10.69 -1.34
N GLY A 58 9.32 11.49 -0.33
CA GLY A 58 9.74 12.89 -0.25
C GLY A 58 9.31 13.74 -1.45
N ASP A 59 10.24 14.53 -1.99
CA ASP A 59 10.05 15.49 -3.09
C ASP A 59 9.67 14.85 -4.44
N MET A 60 9.74 13.52 -4.57
CA MET A 60 9.42 12.81 -5.81
C MET A 60 7.92 12.61 -6.04
N ARG A 61 7.06 13.24 -5.22
CA ARG A 61 5.61 13.12 -5.29
C ARG A 61 4.93 14.48 -5.47
N LYS A 62 3.77 14.47 -6.13
CA LYS A 62 2.84 15.58 -6.21
C LYS A 62 1.48 15.11 -5.71
N ILE A 63 1.04 15.69 -4.59
CA ILE A 63 -0.26 15.41 -3.97
C ILE A 63 -1.30 16.40 -4.51
N THR A 64 -2.47 15.88 -4.86
CA THR A 64 -3.66 16.62 -5.27
C THR A 64 -4.88 15.99 -4.60
N GLU A 65 -6.03 16.65 -4.60
CA GLU A 65 -7.28 16.06 -4.08
C GLU A 65 -7.64 14.74 -4.78
N GLU A 66 -7.34 14.62 -6.07
CA GLU A 66 -7.61 13.41 -6.87
C GLU A 66 -6.69 12.23 -6.50
N GLY A 67 -5.57 12.47 -5.81
CA GLY A 67 -4.59 11.45 -5.47
C GLY A 67 -3.15 11.94 -5.61
N VAL A 68 -2.21 10.99 -5.67
CA VAL A 68 -0.77 11.26 -5.64
C VAL A 68 -0.09 10.75 -6.90
N THR A 69 0.62 11.65 -7.58
CA THR A 69 1.52 11.29 -8.69
C THR A 69 2.95 11.14 -8.17
N PHE A 70 3.66 10.09 -8.56
CA PHE A 70 5.05 9.88 -8.16
C PHE A 70 5.85 9.15 -9.25
N ALA A 71 7.18 9.24 -9.19
CA ALA A 71 8.05 8.47 -10.06
C ALA A 71 8.37 7.11 -9.42
N SER A 72 8.28 6.05 -10.21
CA SER A 72 8.61 4.71 -9.76
C SER A 72 10.08 4.60 -9.38
N PRO A 73 10.43 4.21 -8.14
CA PRO A 73 11.83 3.96 -7.76
C PRO A 73 12.47 2.80 -8.52
N VAL A 74 11.68 1.95 -9.20
CA VAL A 74 12.20 0.78 -9.92
C VAL A 74 12.68 1.15 -11.33
N ASN A 75 11.91 1.99 -12.04
CA ASN A 75 12.15 2.26 -13.47
C ASN A 75 11.95 3.73 -13.88
N GLY A 76 11.50 4.61 -12.97
CA GLY A 76 11.30 6.02 -13.23
C GLY A 76 9.95 6.39 -13.88
N ASP A 77 9.08 5.42 -14.13
CA ASP A 77 7.76 5.68 -14.73
C ASP A 77 6.92 6.59 -13.82
N LYS A 78 6.19 7.51 -14.43
CA LYS A 78 5.22 8.33 -13.69
C LYS A 78 3.98 7.50 -13.41
N LEU A 79 3.71 7.25 -12.14
CA LEU A 79 2.55 6.55 -11.65
C LEU A 79 1.61 7.49 -10.92
N PHE A 80 0.34 7.14 -10.92
CA PHE A 80 -0.72 7.86 -10.23
C PHE A 80 -1.49 6.91 -9.32
N MET A 81 -1.66 7.29 -8.06
CA MET A 81 -2.40 6.54 -7.05
C MET A 81 -3.53 7.40 -6.49
N SER A 82 -4.76 7.03 -6.83
CA SER A 82 -6.00 7.54 -6.21
C SER A 82 -6.60 6.47 -5.27
N PRO A 83 -7.62 6.81 -4.45
CA PRO A 83 -8.36 5.82 -3.68
C PRO A 83 -8.90 4.67 -4.53
N GLU A 84 -9.44 4.97 -5.72
CA GLU A 84 -9.98 3.99 -6.67
C GLU A 84 -8.88 3.08 -7.21
N VAL A 85 -7.71 3.64 -7.56
CA VAL A 85 -6.57 2.86 -8.05
C VAL A 85 -6.05 1.94 -6.94
N SER A 86 -5.95 2.43 -5.70
CA SER A 86 -5.55 1.61 -4.54
C SER A 86 -6.53 0.44 -4.33
N MET A 87 -7.84 0.69 -4.38
CA MET A 87 -8.86 -0.36 -4.28
C MET A 87 -8.81 -1.37 -5.44
N GLN A 88 -8.57 -0.90 -6.67
CA GLN A 88 -8.39 -1.79 -7.83
C GLN A 88 -7.16 -2.69 -7.66
N ILE A 89 -6.04 -2.13 -7.20
CA ILE A 89 -4.82 -2.91 -6.93
C ILE A 89 -5.10 -3.98 -5.87
N GLN A 90 -5.65 -3.59 -4.72
CA GLN A 90 -5.93 -4.52 -3.62
C GLN A 90 -6.96 -5.60 -4.03
N THR A 91 -7.93 -5.26 -4.89
CA THR A 91 -8.86 -6.24 -5.49
C THR A 91 -8.14 -7.27 -6.35
N ILE A 92 -7.16 -6.83 -7.14
CA ILE A 92 -6.33 -7.73 -7.98
C ILE A 92 -5.42 -8.60 -7.10
N LEU A 93 -4.87 -8.04 -6.03
CA LEU A 93 -4.11 -8.79 -5.04
C LEU A 93 -4.98 -9.79 -4.28
N ASN A 94 -6.30 -9.60 -4.27
CA ASN A 94 -7.28 -10.51 -3.68
C ASN A 94 -7.01 -10.78 -2.19
N SER A 95 -6.83 -9.72 -1.41
CA SER A 95 -6.65 -9.79 0.04
C SER A 95 -7.99 -9.75 0.78
N ASP A 96 -8.07 -10.41 1.94
CA ASP A 96 -9.27 -10.47 2.77
C ASP A 96 -9.59 -9.15 3.48
N ILE A 97 -8.55 -8.41 3.88
CA ILE A 97 -8.69 -7.10 4.52
C ILE A 97 -7.96 -6.06 3.67
N VAL A 98 -8.69 -5.06 3.23
CA VAL A 98 -8.17 -3.96 2.41
C VAL A 98 -8.14 -2.67 3.22
N MET A 99 -7.01 -1.97 3.18
CA MET A 99 -6.86 -0.68 3.85
C MET A 99 -7.21 0.43 2.87
N GLN A 100 -8.05 1.37 3.31
CA GLN A 100 -8.39 2.55 2.54
C GLN A 100 -7.15 3.44 2.36
N LEU A 101 -7.06 4.11 1.20
CA LEU A 101 -6.01 5.08 0.97
C LEU A 101 -6.18 6.29 1.90
N ASP A 102 -5.11 6.59 2.62
CA ASP A 102 -5.03 7.65 3.60
C ASP A 102 -3.85 8.59 3.29
N GLU A 103 -3.96 9.83 3.77
CA GLU A 103 -2.83 10.76 3.82
C GLU A 103 -2.27 10.77 5.24
N CYS A 104 -1.02 10.35 5.40
CA CYS A 104 -0.38 10.38 6.70
C CYS A 104 -0.09 11.83 7.13
N THR A 105 -0.75 12.29 8.19
CA THR A 105 -0.49 13.59 8.79
C THR A 105 0.98 13.66 9.26
N PRO A 106 1.76 14.68 8.87
CA PRO A 106 3.12 14.84 9.38
C PRO A 106 3.11 14.96 10.91
N TYR A 107 4.10 14.38 11.59
CA TYR A 107 4.27 14.56 13.04
C TYR A 107 4.70 15.98 13.40
N GLU A 108 5.60 16.56 12.61
CA GLU A 108 6.12 17.91 12.77
C GLU A 108 6.24 18.57 11.40
N THR A 109 5.83 19.83 11.30
CA THR A 109 6.03 20.66 10.11
C THR A 109 6.74 21.94 10.51
N LYS A 110 8.02 22.10 10.12
CA LYS A 110 8.81 23.33 10.33
C LYS A 110 8.86 23.77 11.81
N GLY A 111 9.10 22.86 12.77
CA GLY A 111 9.14 23.19 14.19
C GLY A 111 7.78 23.21 14.89
N HIS A 112 6.67 23.02 14.16
CA HIS A 112 5.33 22.92 14.74
C HIS A 112 4.93 21.44 14.86
N LEU A 113 4.73 20.98 16.09
CA LEU A 113 4.22 19.64 16.37
C LEU A 113 2.73 19.59 16.06
N THR A 114 2.32 18.59 15.28
CA THR A 114 0.92 18.40 14.92
C THR A 114 0.09 18.05 16.15
N THR A 115 -0.93 18.85 16.41
CA THR A 115 -1.89 18.64 17.49
C THR A 115 -2.95 17.60 17.11
N GLU A 116 -3.62 17.01 18.11
CA GLU A 116 -4.75 16.09 17.88
C GLU A 116 -5.85 16.75 17.02
N ALA A 117 -6.11 18.04 17.22
CA ALA A 117 -7.14 18.78 16.48
C ALA A 117 -6.77 18.97 15.00
N GLU A 118 -5.48 19.14 14.69
CA GLU A 118 -4.97 19.23 13.32
C GLU A 118 -4.99 17.87 12.64
N ALA A 119 -4.55 16.82 13.33
CA ALA A 119 -4.62 15.45 12.81
C ALA A 119 -6.05 15.00 12.51
N ARG A 120 -7.02 15.34 13.37
CA ARG A 120 -8.45 15.04 13.13
C ARG A 120 -9.00 15.74 11.89
N LYS A 121 -8.45 16.89 11.48
CA LYS A 121 -8.92 17.65 10.30
C LYS A 121 -8.30 17.17 8.99
N SER A 122 -7.16 16.48 9.02
CA SER A 122 -6.50 15.98 7.82
C SER A 122 -6.97 14.58 7.42
N MET A 123 -7.69 13.89 8.30
CA MET A 123 -8.36 12.60 8.05
C MET A 123 -9.80 12.83 7.58
#